data_AF-A0A7L8K9X6-F1
#
_entry.id   AF-A0A7L8K9X6-F1
#
_cell.length_a   1.000
_cell.length_b   1.000
_cell.length_c   1.000
_cell.angle_alpha   90.00
_cell.angle_beta   90.00
_cell.angle_gamma   90.00
#
_symmetry.space_group_name_H-M   'P 1'
#
loop_
_entity.id
_entity.type
_entity.pdbx_description
1 polymer ?
#
loop_
_entity_poly.entity_id
_entity_poly.type
_entity_poly.pdbx_seq_one_letter_code
_entity_poly.pdbx_strand_id
1 'polypeptide(L)'
;MKKMLDAKYQLTSGIVRLSQADEWESARKEWQLDHIYKTARPMSCLCGHTPISNVCVLKNRLNKRTTSVGNCCVKKFMGMPSDAIFNAVNRVAKDDSKSANIHTLRLALEKRIITQWEFDFYSDTMNKRKLTPKQVATRKRINQKLGQLMKEVN
;
A
#
# COMPACT_ATOMS: atom_id res chain seq x y z
N MET A 1 -31.29 -7.09 -20.10
CA MET A 1 -29.82 -7.17 -20.30
C MET A 1 -29.15 -6.03 -19.52
N LYS A 2 -28.73 -6.27 -18.27
CA LYS A 2 -27.90 -5.30 -17.52
C LYS A 2 -26.50 -5.36 -18.11
N LYS A 3 -26.09 -4.34 -18.87
CA LYS A 3 -24.70 -4.14 -19.30
C LYS A 3 -23.80 -4.32 -18.06
N MET A 4 -22.91 -5.32 -18.09
CA MET A 4 -21.74 -5.35 -17.23
C MET A 4 -21.02 -4.02 -17.45
N LEU A 5 -21.19 -3.08 -16.52
CA LEU A 5 -20.36 -1.89 -16.48
C LEU A 5 -18.92 -2.36 -16.32
N ASP A 6 -18.05 -1.94 -17.24
CA ASP A 6 -16.62 -2.21 -17.20
C ASP A 6 -16.10 -2.04 -15.76
N ALA A 7 -15.37 -3.04 -15.25
CA ALA A 7 -14.76 -2.98 -13.91
C ALA A 7 -13.94 -1.69 -13.73
N LYS A 8 -13.40 -1.14 -14.84
CA LYS A 8 -12.77 0.17 -14.90
C LYS A 8 -13.73 1.28 -14.52
N TYR A 9 -14.89 1.34 -15.17
CA TYR A 9 -15.92 2.33 -14.92
C TYR A 9 -16.47 2.25 -13.49
N GLN A 10 -16.67 1.04 -12.96
CA GLN A 10 -17.19 0.86 -11.59
C GLN A 10 -16.25 1.45 -10.54
N LEU A 11 -14.95 1.20 -10.68
CA LEU A 11 -13.98 1.76 -9.75
C LEU A 11 -13.85 3.27 -9.89
N THR A 12 -13.73 3.80 -11.12
CA THR A 12 -13.60 5.25 -11.33
C THR A 12 -14.83 6.00 -10.83
N SER A 13 -16.04 5.53 -11.14
CA SER A 13 -17.29 6.12 -10.65
C SER A 13 -17.45 5.99 -9.14
N GLY A 14 -17.02 4.86 -8.55
CA GLY A 14 -16.98 4.66 -7.11
C GLY A 14 -16.08 5.67 -6.40
N ILE A 15 -14.87 5.89 -6.91
CA ILE A 15 -13.91 6.85 -6.36
C ILE A 15 -14.42 8.29 -6.52
N VAL A 16 -14.88 8.69 -7.71
CA VAL A 16 -15.42 10.05 -7.95
C VAL A 16 -16.57 10.36 -6.99
N ARG A 17 -17.54 9.46 -6.84
CA ARG A 17 -18.67 9.63 -5.90
C ARG A 17 -18.25 9.80 -4.44
N LEU A 18 -17.10 9.26 -4.06
CA LEU A 18 -16.56 9.40 -2.70
C LEU A 18 -15.62 10.61 -2.55
N SER A 19 -15.29 11.30 -3.64
CA SER A 19 -14.36 12.43 -3.68
C SER A 19 -15.06 13.77 -3.44
N GLN A 20 -14.28 14.84 -3.32
CA GLN A 20 -14.83 16.20 -3.40
C GLN A 20 -14.98 16.67 -4.85
N ALA A 21 -14.04 16.28 -5.72
CA ALA A 21 -14.13 16.57 -7.15
C ALA A 21 -15.07 15.62 -7.89
N ASP A 22 -15.76 16.16 -8.89
CA ASP A 22 -16.70 15.42 -9.75
C ASP A 22 -16.02 14.83 -11.00
N GLU A 23 -14.78 15.22 -11.28
CA GLU A 23 -13.98 14.73 -12.41
C GLU A 23 -12.89 13.76 -11.97
N TRP A 24 -12.71 12.67 -12.72
CA TRP A 24 -11.77 11.59 -12.40
C TRP A 24 -10.33 12.05 -12.15
N GLU A 25 -9.78 12.90 -13.03
CA GLU A 25 -8.37 13.33 -12.94
C GLU A 25 -8.08 14.16 -11.70
N SER A 26 -9.07 14.91 -11.21
CA SER A 26 -9.00 15.67 -9.98
C SER A 26 -9.26 14.76 -8.78
N ALA A 27 -10.34 13.98 -8.83
CA ALA A 27 -10.73 13.05 -7.79
C ALA A 27 -9.59 12.10 -7.40
N ARG A 28 -8.92 11.46 -8.38
CA ARG A 28 -7.87 10.47 -8.10
C ARG A 28 -6.67 11.05 -7.33
N LYS A 29 -6.40 12.36 -7.45
CA LYS A 29 -5.28 13.04 -6.76
C LYS A 29 -5.59 13.29 -5.27
N GLU A 30 -6.86 13.23 -4.90
CA GLU A 30 -7.30 13.37 -3.50
C GLU A 30 -6.97 12.11 -2.68
N TRP A 31 -6.83 10.96 -3.33
CA TRP A 31 -6.67 9.68 -2.67
C TRP A 31 -5.21 9.28 -2.55
N GLN A 32 -4.86 8.74 -1.39
CA GLN A 32 -3.57 8.11 -1.12
C GLN A 32 -3.80 6.73 -0.50
N LEU A 33 -2.81 5.84 -0.67
CA LEU A 33 -2.80 4.58 0.05
C LEU A 33 -2.63 4.89 1.54
N ASP A 34 -3.61 4.50 2.34
CA ASP A 34 -3.54 4.66 3.77
C ASP A 34 -2.85 3.44 4.38
N HIS A 35 -3.47 2.27 4.39
CA HIS A 35 -2.83 1.07 4.92
C HIS A 35 -3.21 -0.16 4.12
N ILE A 36 -2.48 -1.24 4.35
CA ILE A 36 -2.70 -2.53 3.71
C ILE A 36 -2.91 -3.60 4.76
N TYR A 37 -3.73 -4.59 4.44
CA TYR A 37 -3.89 -5.78 5.27
C TYR A 37 -4.29 -6.97 4.42
N LYS A 38 -4.14 -8.16 5.02
CA LYS A 38 -4.71 -9.39 4.50
C LYS A 38 -5.94 -9.76 5.28
N THR A 39 -6.93 -10.32 4.60
CA THR A 39 -8.14 -10.83 5.22
C THR A 39 -8.47 -12.22 4.68
N ALA A 40 -8.93 -13.10 5.57
CA ALA A 40 -9.52 -14.39 5.21
C ALA A 40 -11.03 -14.27 4.92
N ARG A 41 -11.65 -13.14 5.28
CA ARG A 41 -13.09 -12.92 5.07
C ARG A 41 -13.34 -12.49 3.62
N PRO A 42 -14.44 -12.97 2.99
CA PRO A 42 -14.79 -12.55 1.66
C PRO A 42 -15.14 -11.06 1.66
N MET A 43 -14.27 -10.26 1.05
CA MET A 43 -14.48 -8.84 0.84
C MET A 43 -14.66 -8.55 -0.65
N SER A 44 -15.40 -7.47 -0.95
CA SER A 44 -15.65 -7.04 -2.33
C SER A 44 -14.95 -5.72 -2.61
N CYS A 45 -14.32 -5.62 -3.78
CA CYS A 45 -13.72 -4.39 -4.27
C CYS A 45 -14.78 -3.47 -4.90
N LEU A 46 -14.53 -2.16 -4.92
CA LEU A 46 -15.36 -1.18 -5.64
C LEU A 46 -15.52 -1.47 -7.15
N CYS A 47 -14.61 -2.23 -7.76
CA CYS A 47 -14.74 -2.65 -9.16
C CYS A 47 -15.71 -3.84 -9.37
N GLY A 48 -16.31 -4.36 -8.29
CA GLY A 48 -17.19 -5.54 -8.30
C GLY A 48 -16.47 -6.87 -8.11
N HIS A 49 -15.12 -6.91 -8.11
CA HIS A 49 -14.38 -8.15 -7.90
C HIS A 49 -14.50 -8.66 -6.45
N THR A 50 -14.83 -9.94 -6.31
CA THR A 50 -14.95 -10.65 -5.03
C THR A 50 -14.56 -12.12 -5.22
N PRO A 51 -13.86 -12.75 -4.25
CA PRO A 51 -13.33 -12.17 -3.02
C PRO A 51 -11.97 -11.47 -3.21
N ILE A 52 -11.68 -10.45 -2.41
CA ILE A 52 -10.33 -9.86 -2.28
C ILE A 52 -9.67 -10.32 -0.97
N SER A 53 -8.42 -10.76 -1.05
CA SER A 53 -7.61 -11.17 0.11
C SER A 53 -6.53 -10.14 0.47
N ASN A 54 -5.95 -9.45 -0.52
CA ASN A 54 -5.01 -8.34 -0.33
C ASN A 54 -5.78 -7.01 -0.43
N VAL A 55 -6.09 -6.43 0.72
CA VAL A 55 -6.90 -5.21 0.81
C VAL A 55 -6.01 -4.00 0.94
N CYS A 56 -6.25 -3.01 0.09
CA CYS A 56 -5.70 -1.67 0.19
C CYS A 56 -6.79 -0.71 0.64
N VAL A 57 -6.54 -0.02 1.76
CA VAL A 57 -7.41 1.06 2.21
C VAL A 57 -6.87 2.36 1.63
N LEU A 58 -7.72 3.05 0.89
CA LEU A 58 -7.46 4.38 0.37
C LEU A 58 -8.08 5.40 1.30
N LYS A 59 -7.39 6.53 1.51
CA LYS A 59 -7.89 7.68 2.26
C LYS A 59 -7.87 8.91 1.39
N ASN A 60 -8.99 9.62 1.37
CA ASN A 60 -9.09 10.92 0.74
C ASN A 60 -8.49 11.98 1.69
N ARG A 61 -7.52 12.75 1.20
CA ARG A 61 -6.80 13.75 1.99
C ARG A 61 -7.64 14.98 2.29
N LEU A 62 -8.63 15.30 1.44
CA LEU A 62 -9.48 16.47 1.56
C LEU A 62 -10.67 16.22 2.49
N ASN A 63 -11.48 15.20 2.21
CA ASN A 63 -12.71 14.90 2.98
C ASN A 63 -12.55 13.81 4.05
N LYS A 64 -11.36 13.22 4.19
CA LYS A 64 -11.03 12.16 5.16
C LYS A 64 -11.79 10.84 5.01
N ARG A 65 -12.64 10.69 3.99
CA ARG A 65 -13.32 9.42 3.68
C ARG A 65 -12.29 8.33 3.37
N THR A 66 -12.66 7.10 3.68
CA THR A 66 -11.84 5.92 3.36
C THR A 66 -12.64 4.92 2.55
N THR A 67 -11.95 4.10 1.77
CA THR A 67 -12.56 3.00 1.04
C THR A 67 -11.58 1.85 0.87
N SER A 68 -12.09 0.63 0.73
CA SER A 68 -11.29 -0.58 0.58
C SER A 68 -11.37 -1.10 -0.85
N VAL A 69 -10.21 -1.41 -1.44
CA VAL A 69 -10.09 -1.96 -2.78
C VAL A 69 -9.06 -3.08 -2.81
N GLY A 70 -9.12 -3.95 -3.82
CA GLY A 70 -8.08 -4.93 -4.05
C GLY A 70 -6.76 -4.29 -4.50
N ASN A 71 -5.64 -4.92 -4.18
CA ASN A 71 -4.30 -4.51 -4.63
C ASN A 71 -4.22 -4.31 -6.16
N CYS A 72 -4.87 -5.17 -6.95
CA CYS A 72 -4.89 -5.09 -8.40
C CYS A 72 -5.53 -3.79 -8.92
N CYS A 73 -6.55 -3.28 -8.21
CA CYS A 73 -7.21 -2.01 -8.50
C CYS A 73 -6.32 -0.81 -8.14
N VAL A 74 -5.57 -0.87 -7.05
CA VAL A 74 -4.61 0.21 -6.74
C VAL A 74 -3.54 0.30 -7.83
N LYS A 75 -3.02 -0.84 -8.29
CA LYS A 75 -2.00 -0.90 -9.33
C LYS A 75 -2.50 -0.38 -10.68
N LYS A 76 -3.65 -0.89 -11.14
CA LYS A 76 -4.18 -0.54 -12.46
C LYS A 76 -4.67 0.91 -12.55
N PHE A 77 -5.10 1.52 -11.44
CA PHE A 77 -5.84 2.78 -11.49
C PHE A 77 -5.14 3.96 -10.81
N MET A 78 -4.34 3.71 -9.77
CA MET A 78 -3.54 4.77 -9.13
C MET A 78 -2.08 4.75 -9.60
N GLY A 79 -1.68 3.76 -10.40
CA GLY A 79 -0.28 3.60 -10.85
C GLY A 79 0.68 3.27 -9.70
N MET A 80 0.18 2.84 -8.55
CA MET A 80 0.99 2.56 -7.37
C MET A 80 1.28 1.04 -7.26
N PRO A 81 2.55 0.62 -7.06
CA PRO A 81 2.91 -0.79 -7.02
C PRO A 81 2.57 -1.43 -5.66
N SER A 82 1.29 -1.50 -5.31
CA SER A 82 0.78 -2.12 -4.08
C SER A 82 1.29 -3.56 -3.90
N ASP A 83 1.36 -4.35 -4.97
CA ASP A 83 1.95 -5.69 -4.98
C ASP A 83 3.37 -5.72 -4.44
N ALA A 84 4.19 -4.73 -4.82
CA ALA A 84 5.56 -4.64 -4.37
C ALA A 84 5.61 -4.39 -2.86
N ILE A 85 4.70 -3.57 -2.33
CA ILE A 85 4.58 -3.31 -0.88
C ILE A 85 4.20 -4.61 -0.15
N PHE A 86 3.14 -5.30 -0.59
CA PHE A 86 2.76 -6.60 -0.02
C PHE A 86 3.92 -7.60 -0.06
N ASN A 87 4.59 -7.75 -1.19
CA ASN A 87 5.69 -8.70 -1.35
C ASN A 87 6.88 -8.34 -0.46
N ALA A 88 7.23 -7.06 -0.35
CA ALA A 88 8.30 -6.62 0.52
C ALA A 88 7.98 -6.87 2.00
N VAL A 89 6.78 -6.48 2.46
CA VAL A 89 6.36 -6.70 3.86
C VAL A 89 6.33 -8.20 4.20
N ASN A 90 5.69 -9.03 3.37
CA ASN A 90 5.68 -10.47 3.58
C ASN A 90 7.09 -11.08 3.61
N ARG A 91 8.00 -10.58 2.76
CA ARG A 91 9.38 -11.06 2.70
C ARG A 91 10.17 -10.70 3.94
N VAL A 92 10.12 -9.42 4.37
CA VAL A 92 10.87 -8.96 5.56
C VAL A 92 10.28 -9.47 6.87
N ALA A 93 8.98 -9.76 6.91
CA ALA A 93 8.33 -10.39 8.05
C ALA A 93 8.77 -11.86 8.23
N LYS A 94 9.06 -12.56 7.13
CA LYS A 94 9.60 -13.94 7.16
C LYS A 94 11.11 -13.99 7.39
N ASP A 95 11.84 -13.05 6.80
CA ASP A 95 13.31 -12.97 6.90
C ASP A 95 13.75 -11.50 6.91
N ASP A 96 14.11 -11.02 8.10
CA ASP A 96 14.52 -9.64 8.35
C ASP A 96 15.84 -9.24 7.67
N SER A 97 16.58 -10.19 7.09
CA SER A 97 17.79 -9.90 6.31
C SER A 97 17.49 -9.41 4.89
N LYS A 98 16.26 -9.64 4.39
CA LYS A 98 15.88 -9.28 3.03
C LYS A 98 15.62 -7.80 2.87
N SER A 99 15.82 -7.27 1.67
CA SER A 99 15.56 -5.85 1.38
C SER A 99 14.06 -5.55 1.24
N ALA A 100 13.63 -4.40 1.75
CA ALA A 100 12.37 -3.77 1.37
C ALA A 100 12.55 -2.85 0.16
N ASN A 101 11.48 -2.51 -0.55
CA ASN A 101 11.50 -1.50 -1.61
C ASN A 101 11.19 -0.11 -1.07
N ILE A 102 11.52 0.92 -1.85
CA ILE A 102 11.33 2.33 -1.45
C ILE A 102 9.87 2.70 -1.17
N HIS A 103 8.90 2.12 -1.88
CA HIS A 103 7.48 2.38 -1.63
C HIS A 103 7.03 1.87 -0.26
N THR A 104 7.60 0.75 0.19
CA THR A 104 7.34 0.17 1.52
C THR A 104 7.91 1.07 2.60
N LEU A 105 9.12 1.60 2.41
CA LEU A 105 9.74 2.54 3.34
C LEU A 105 8.95 3.85 3.44
N ARG A 106 8.49 4.39 2.30
CA ARG A 106 7.65 5.60 2.27
C ARG A 106 6.36 5.40 3.05
N LEU A 107 5.66 4.29 2.81
CA LEU A 107 4.44 3.97 3.56
C LEU A 107 4.71 3.82 5.06
N ALA A 108 5.81 3.17 5.44
CA ALA A 108 6.20 3.03 6.85
C ALA A 108 6.51 4.38 7.52
N LEU A 109 7.16 5.29 6.80
CA LEU A 109 7.44 6.65 7.27
C LEU A 109 6.15 7.45 7.46
N GLU A 110 5.25 7.44 6.47
CA GLU A 110 3.94 8.10 6.54
C GLU A 110 3.11 7.58 7.72
N LYS A 111 3.23 6.28 8.04
CA LYS A 111 2.60 5.63 9.19
C LYS A 111 3.36 5.78 10.50
N ARG A 112 4.49 6.49 10.51
CA ARG A 112 5.34 6.68 11.69
C ARG A 112 5.80 5.35 12.33
N ILE A 113 5.87 4.29 11.53
CA ILE A 113 6.42 2.98 11.94
C ILE A 113 7.95 3.08 12.01
N ILE A 114 8.53 3.85 11.09
CA ILE A 114 9.96 4.18 11.06
C ILE A 114 10.14 5.69 11.15
N THR A 115 11.30 6.14 11.61
CA THR A 115 11.64 7.57 11.67
C THR A 115 12.17 8.07 10.32
N GLN A 116 12.25 9.40 10.17
CA GLN A 116 12.89 10.02 9.00
C GLN A 116 14.34 9.55 8.84
N TRP A 117 15.10 9.50 9.93
CA TRP A 117 16.48 9.00 9.91
C TRP A 117 16.56 7.53 9.44
N GLU A 118 15.65 6.67 9.88
CA GLU A 118 15.62 5.27 9.44
C GLU A 118 15.29 5.15 7.95
N PHE A 119 14.36 5.98 7.47
CA PHE A 119 14.03 6.07 6.05
C PHE A 119 15.24 6.50 5.22
N ASP A 120 15.92 7.58 5.62
CA ASP A 120 17.08 8.11 4.91
C ASP A 120 18.24 7.10 4.93
N PHE A 121 18.56 6.55 6.11
CA PHE A 121 19.57 5.52 6.27
C PHE A 121 19.32 4.30 5.36
N TYR A 122 18.08 3.79 5.33
CA TYR A 122 17.76 2.62 4.51
C TYR A 122 17.85 2.98 3.02
N SER A 123 17.32 4.13 2.62
CA SER A 123 17.36 4.61 1.24
C SER A 123 18.79 4.76 0.72
N ASP A 124 19.67 5.39 1.52
CA ASP A 124 21.08 5.60 1.19
C ASP A 124 21.88 4.30 1.11
N THR A 125 21.48 3.29 1.89
CA THR A 125 22.18 2.00 1.94
C THR A 125 21.58 0.95 1.01
N MET A 126 20.44 1.22 0.37
CA MET A 126 19.68 0.26 -0.43
C MET A 126 20.48 -0.28 -1.62
N ASN A 127 21.24 0.58 -2.30
CA ASN A 127 22.01 0.24 -3.51
C ASN A 127 23.49 -0.07 -3.24
N LYS A 128 23.92 -0.08 -1.96
CA LYS A 128 25.31 -0.38 -1.62
C LYS A 128 25.60 -1.86 -1.87
N ARG A 129 26.67 -2.14 -2.62
CA ARG A 129 27.10 -3.51 -2.94
C ARG A 129 27.54 -4.30 -1.70
N LYS A 130 28.13 -3.63 -0.71
CA LYS A 130 28.56 -4.21 0.57
C LYS A 130 28.13 -3.31 1.71
N LEU A 131 27.64 -3.92 2.78
CA LEU A 131 27.26 -3.23 4.02
C LEU A 131 28.17 -3.68 5.15
N THR A 132 28.48 -2.75 6.04
CA THR A 132 29.19 -3.09 7.28
C THR A 132 28.27 -3.90 8.21
N PRO A 133 28.83 -4.70 9.15
CA PRO A 133 28.01 -5.44 10.12
C PRO A 133 27.02 -4.55 10.89
N LYS A 134 27.44 -3.34 11.25
CA LYS A 134 26.57 -2.33 11.91
C LYS A 134 25.43 -1.88 11.00
N GLN A 135 25.69 -1.67 9.71
CA GLN A 135 24.65 -1.30 8.74
C GLN A 135 23.65 -2.42 8.53
N VAL A 136 24.11 -3.67 8.44
CA VAL A 136 23.25 -4.85 8.34
C VAL A 136 22.34 -4.95 9.56
N ALA A 137 22.90 -4.83 10.77
CA ALA A 137 22.12 -4.87 12.01
C ALA A 137 21.05 -3.76 12.06
N THR A 138 21.39 -2.54 11.64
CA THR A 138 20.41 -1.44 11.55
C THR A 138 19.31 -1.74 10.53
N ARG A 139 19.63 -2.26 9.34
CA ARG A 139 18.61 -2.64 8.34
C ARG A 139 17.67 -3.73 8.86
N LYS A 140 18.20 -4.73 9.56
CA LYS A 140 17.38 -5.78 10.19
C LYS A 140 16.37 -5.20 11.19
N ARG A 141 16.83 -4.30 12.07
CA ARG A 141 15.93 -3.61 13.02
C ARG A 141 14.83 -2.82 12.31
N ILE A 142 15.15 -2.13 11.22
CA ILE A 142 14.14 -1.42 10.42
C ILE A 142 13.17 -2.41 9.77
N ASN A 143 13.66 -3.50 9.19
CA ASN A 143 12.84 -4.54 8.57
C ASN A 143 11.86 -5.21 9.54
N GLN A 144 12.27 -5.43 10.79
CA GLN A 144 11.39 -5.93 11.85
C GLN A 144 10.23 -4.96 12.11
N LYS A 145 10.47 -3.65 12.10
CA LYS A 145 9.41 -2.63 12.21
C LYS A 145 8.46 -2.67 11.01
N LEU A 146 8.98 -2.86 9.79
CA LEU A 146 8.17 -2.91 8.57
C LEU A 146 7.13 -4.04 8.60
N GLY A 147 7.38 -5.13 9.35
CA GLY A 147 6.38 -6.19 9.57
C GLY A 147 5.06 -5.67 10.15
N GLN A 148 5.09 -4.57 10.89
CA GLN A 148 3.90 -3.94 11.50
C GLN A 148 2.98 -3.25 10.48
N LEU A 149 3.43 -3.06 9.23
CA LEU A 149 2.61 -2.47 8.16
C LEU A 149 1.40 -3.33 7.80
N MET A 150 1.54 -4.64 7.95
CA MET A 150 0.46 -5.59 7.74
C MET A 150 0.02 -6.13 9.09
N LYS A 151 -1.05 -5.55 9.65
CA LYS A 151 -1.78 -6.21 10.72
C LYS A 151 -2.73 -7.21 10.10
N GLU A 152 -2.63 -8.48 10.47
CA GLU A 152 -3.71 -9.43 10.22
C GLU A 152 -4.89 -8.99 11.08
N VAL A 153 -6.02 -8.67 10.43
CA VAL A 153 -7.28 -8.42 11.12
C VAL A 153 -8.04 -9.74 11.10
N ASN A 154 -8.04 -10.45 12.23
CA ASN A 154 -8.82 -11.66 12.46
C ASN A 154 -10.32 -11.32 12.62
#